data_AF-A0A0D0PFW9-F1
#
_entry.id   AF-A0A0D0PFW9-F1
#
_cell.length_a   1.000
_cell.length_b   1.000
_cell.length_c   1.000
_cell.angle_alpha   90.00
_cell.angle_beta   90.00
_cell.angle_gamma   90.00
#
_symmetry.space_group_name_H-M   'P 1'
#
loop_
_entity.id
_entity.type
_entity.pdbx_description
1 polymer ?
#
loop_
_entity_poly.entity_id
_entity_poly.type
_entity_poly.pdbx_seq_one_letter_code
_entity_poly.pdbx_strand_id
1 'polypeptide(L)' 'MKLLELSRQGERYRVESYAVEPLPANAVVEKNIAELEGVGLALSRVLVKARTPVRSVAVAVAGSA' A
#
# COMPACT_ATOMS: atom_id res chain seq x y z
N MET A 1 2.62 -2.31 -5.69
CA MET A 1 2.14 -1.81 -4.38
C MET A 1 0.65 -2.12 -4.23
N LYS A 2 0.23 -2.61 -3.07
CA LYS A 2 -1.18 -2.96 -2.78
C LYS A 2 -1.64 -2.16 -1.56
N LEU A 3 -2.84 -1.59 -1.61
CA LEU A 3 -3.49 -0.89 -0.50
C LEU A 3 -4.84 -1.53 -0.22
N LEU A 4 -5.15 -1.74 1.05
CA LEU A 4 -6.43 -2.29 1.52
C LEU A 4 -6.88 -1.49 2.74
N GLU A 5 -8.10 -0.98 2.69
CA GLU A 5 -8.77 -0.31 3.80
C GLU A 5 -9.91 -1.20 4.30
N LEU A 6 -9.92 -1.45 5.61
CA LEU A 6 -10.93 -2.25 6.27
C LEU A 6 -11.63 -1.42 7.34
N SER A 7 -12.93 -1.63 7.49
CA SER A 7 -13.70 -1.19 8.65
C SER A 7 -14.27 -2.40 9.39
N ARG A 8 -14.66 -2.22 10.65
CA ARG A 8 -15.40 -3.20 11.44
C ARG A 8 -16.84 -2.74 11.60
N GLN A 9 -17.80 -3.60 11.29
CA GLN A 9 -19.23 -3.38 11.53
C GLN A 9 -19.77 -4.51 12.42
N GLY A 10 -19.98 -4.19 13.70
CA GLY A 10 -20.25 -5.21 14.73
C GLY A 10 -19.12 -6.23 14.79
N GLU A 11 -19.44 -7.49 14.54
CA GLU A 11 -18.47 -8.61 14.55
C GLU A 11 -17.87 -8.94 13.17
N ARG A 12 -18.20 -8.18 12.13
CA ARG A 12 -17.72 -8.44 10.76
C ARG A 12 -16.76 -7.36 10.28
N TYR A 13 -15.83 -7.75 9.43
CA TYR A 13 -15.00 -6.81 8.68
C TYR A 13 -15.61 -6.52 7.31
N ARG A 14 -15.41 -5.29 6.83
CA ARG A 14 -15.80 -4.85 5.49
C ARG A 14 -14.60 -4.24 4.79
N VAL A 15 -14.43 -4.55 3.50
CA VAL A 15 -13.48 -3.85 2.63
C VAL A 15 -14.12 -2.54 2.21
N GLU A 16 -13.55 -1.42 2.62
CA GLU A 16 -14.01 -0.08 2.22
C GLU A 16 -13.33 0.36 0.92
N SER A 17 -12.03 0.08 0.79
CA SER A 17 -11.27 0.41 -0.40
C SER A 17 -10.15 -0.59 -0.65
N TYR A 18 -9.87 -0.81 -1.93
CA TYR A 18 -8.74 -1.61 -2.38
C TYR A 18 -8.20 -1.05 -3.70
N ALA A 19 -6.88 -0.95 -3.79
CA ALA A 19 -6.21 -0.57 -5.03
C ALA A 19 -4.84 -1.22 -5.16
N VAL A 20 -4.43 -1.39 -6.42
CA VAL A 20 -3.10 -1.87 -6.79
C VAL A 20 -2.51 -0.92 -7.79
N GLU A 21 -1.28 -0.52 -7.53
CA GLU A 21 -0.44 0.25 -8.46
C GLU A 21 0.85 -0.54 -8.73
N PRO A 22 1.24 -0.77 -10.00
CA PRO A 22 2.52 -1.39 -10.31
C PRO A 22 3.67 -0.52 -9.80
N LEU A 23 4.77 -1.18 -9.41
CA LEU A 23 6.01 -0.47 -9.11
C LEU A 23 6.85 -0.38 -10.38
N PRO A 24 7.62 0.72 -10.58
CA PRO A 24 8.66 0.75 -11.60
C PRO A 24 9.63 -0.43 -11.42
N ALA A 25 10.21 -0.88 -12.53
CA ALA A 25 11.23 -1.92 -12.50
C ALA A 25 12.38 -1.48 -11.59
N ASN A 26 12.90 -2.41 -10.77
CA ASN A 26 13.99 -2.18 -9.83
C ASN A 26 13.71 -1.17 -8.69
N ALA A 27 12.51 -0.57 -8.59
CA ALA A 27 12.20 0.36 -7.49
C ALA A 27 12.23 -0.32 -6.12
N VAL A 28 11.95 -1.64 -6.09
CA VAL A 28 12.11 -2.51 -4.92
C VAL A 28 12.92 -3.72 -5.35
N VAL A 29 14.00 -4.01 -4.62
CA VAL A 29 14.90 -5.14 -4.86
C VAL A 29 15.04 -5.90 -3.54
N GLU A 30 14.82 -7.20 -3.56
CA GLU A 30 14.95 -8.06 -2.37
C GLU A 30 14.22 -7.52 -1.12
N LYS A 31 13.03 -6.94 -1.32
CA LYS A 31 12.18 -6.34 -0.26
C LYS A 31 12.73 -5.02 0.32
N ASN A 32 13.82 -4.49 -0.21
CA ASN A 32 14.36 -3.17 0.09
C ASN A 32 13.92 -2.14 -0.95
N ILE A 33 13.68 -0.91 -0.51
CA ILE A 33 13.40 0.22 -1.41
C ILE A 33 14.73 0.67 -2.01
N ALA A 34 14.87 0.53 -3.33
CA ALA A 34 16.07 0.94 -4.06
C ALA A 34 15.89 2.30 -4.76
N GLU A 35 14.65 2.65 -5.15
CA GLU A 35 14.31 3.95 -5.75
C GLU A 35 13.19 4.60 -4.93
N LEU A 36 13.54 5.55 -4.07
CA LEU A 36 12.61 6.18 -3.14
C LEU A 36 11.50 6.95 -3.87
N GLU A 37 11.89 7.73 -4.88
CA GLU A 37 10.98 8.58 -5.66
C GLU A 37 9.97 7.73 -6.44
N GLY A 38 10.43 6.64 -7.07
CA GLY A 38 9.58 5.71 -7.81
C GLY A 38 8.53 5.05 -6.91
N VAL A 39 8.91 4.63 -5.71
CA VAL A 39 7.98 4.10 -4.71
C VAL A 39 7.01 5.19 -4.21
N GLY A 40 7.49 6.41 -3.96
CA GLY A 40 6.66 7.53 -3.53
C GLY A 40 5.60 7.94 -4.55
N LEU A 41 5.94 7.91 -5.84
CA LEU A 41 5.00 8.15 -6.93
C LEU A 41 3.94 7.04 -7.03
N ALA A 42 4.35 5.78 -6.90
CA ALA A 42 3.41 4.66 -6.88
C ALA A 42 2.46 4.72 -5.66
N LEU A 43 2.96 5.13 -4.49
CA LEU A 43 2.15 5.38 -3.29
C LEU A 43 1.11 6.48 -3.53
N SER A 44 1.54 7.60 -4.12
CA SER A 44 0.63 8.72 -4.44
C SER A 44 -0.48 8.28 -5.40
N ARG A 45 -0.13 7.50 -6.44
CA ARG A 45 -1.10 6.96 -7.41
C ARG A 45 -2.06 5.96 -6.78
N VAL A 46 -1.58 5.04 -5.93
CA VAL A 46 -2.45 4.05 -5.28
C VAL A 46 -3.45 4.71 -4.33
N LEU A 47 -3.08 5.79 -3.65
CA LEU A 47 -3.99 6.57 -2.80
C LEU A 47 -5.11 7.23 -3.61
N VAL A 48 -4.78 7.83 -4.77
CA VAL A 48 -5.78 8.42 -5.67
C VAL A 48 -6.71 7.33 -6.24
N LYS A 49 -6.16 6.18 -6.63
CA LYS A 49 -6.94 5.05 -7.17
C LYS A 49 -7.87 4.42 -6.13
N ALA A 50 -7.40 4.30 -4.88
CA ALA A 50 -8.19 3.81 -3.75
C ALA A 50 -9.31 4.79 -3.34
N ARG A 51 -9.14 6.09 -3.60
CA ARG A 51 -10.07 7.15 -3.15
C ARG A 51 -10.32 7.11 -1.64
N THR A 52 -9.30 6.72 -0.87
CA THR A 52 -9.39 6.67 0.59
C THR A 52 -9.10 8.05 1.21
N PRO A 53 -9.89 8.51 2.19
CA PRO A 53 -9.59 9.71 2.96
C PRO A 53 -8.53 9.47 4.05
N VAL A 54 -8.19 8.21 4.33
CA VAL A 54 -7.27 7.83 5.42
C VAL A 54 -5.84 8.29 5.09
N ARG A 55 -5.13 8.73 6.14
CA ARG A 55 -3.73 9.22 6.06
C ARG A 55 -2.76 8.49 6.99
N SER A 56 -3.27 7.64 7.87
CA SER A 56 -2.47 6.73 8.69
C SER A 56 -2.53 5.33 8.08
N VAL A 57 -1.39 4.65 7.99
CA VAL A 57 -1.29 3.34 7.34
C VAL A 57 -0.40 2.41 8.16
N ALA A 58 -0.73 1.12 8.15
CA ALA A 58 0.15 0.08 8.66
C ALA A 58 1.03 -0.45 7.53
N VAL A 59 2.33 -0.58 7.78
CA VAL A 59 3.31 -1.17 6.87
C VAL A 59 4.05 -2.29 7.58
N ALA A 60 4.71 -3.17 6.82
CA ALA A 60 5.45 -4.30 7.36
C ALA A 60 6.84 -4.39 6.74
N VAL A 61 7.78 -4.95 7.50
CA VAL A 61 9.10 -5.37 7.03
C VAL A 61 9.17 -6.88 6.96
N ALA A 62 10.09 -7.41 6.16
CA ALA A 62 10.30 -8.84 6.08
C ALA A 62 10.89 -9.38 7.40
N GLY A 63 10.36 -10.51 7.89
CA GLY A 63 11.02 -11.26 8.95
C GLY A 63 12.29 -11.94 8.43
N SER A 64 13.34 -11.94 9.25
CA SER A 64 14.57 -12.71 9.03
C SER A 64 14.44 -14.06 9.73
N ALA A 65 13.91 -15.06 9.01
CA ALA A 65 13.96 -16.46 9.42
C ALA A 65 15.05 -17.17 8.62
#